data_AF-A0AA94END0-F1
#
_entry.id   AF-A0AA94END0-F1
#
_cell.length_a   1.000
_cell.length_b   1.000
_cell.length_c   1.000
_cell.angle_alpha   90.00
_cell.angle_beta   90.00
_cell.angle_gamma   90.00
#
_symmetry.space_group_name_H-M   'P 1'
#
loop_
_entity.id
_entity.type
_entity.pdbx_description
1 polymer ?
#
loop_
_entity_poly.entity_id
_entity_poly.type
_entity_poly.pdbx_seq_one_letter_code
_entity_poly.pdbx_strand_id
1 'polypeptide(L)'
;MSTKSLPPESVEKLLKCFAEDRTNQQIAYKVGCGYATVARYLRAFGLSRSGKGRHREITDDCLVLAAEMRAQRKKWSEVEARIGFCRPTIQRWMKESRTTA
;
A
#
# COMPACT_ATOMS: atom_id res chain seq x y z
N MET A 1 31.23 10.69 -3.41
CA MET A 1 29.91 11.23 -3.01
C MET A 1 29.94 11.49 -1.52
N SER A 2 29.77 12.74 -1.09
CA SER A 2 29.88 13.14 0.32
C SER A 2 28.74 12.52 1.13
N THR A 3 29.02 11.52 1.96
CA THR A 3 28.05 10.92 2.88
C THR A 3 27.82 11.90 4.03
N LYS A 4 27.03 12.95 3.79
CA LYS A 4 26.52 13.78 4.88
C LYS A 4 25.67 12.89 5.78
N SER A 5 26.30 12.43 6.86
CA SER A 5 25.61 11.83 7.99
C SER A 5 24.62 12.85 8.52
N LEU A 6 23.37 12.44 8.77
CA LEU A 6 22.41 13.29 9.45
C LEU A 6 22.98 13.68 10.83
N PRO A 7 22.83 14.95 11.24
CA PRO A 7 23.13 15.36 12.61
C PRO A 7 22.38 14.48 13.61
N PRO A 8 22.96 14.19 14.79
CA PRO A 8 22.31 13.34 15.80
C PRO A 8 20.91 13.86 16.20
N GLU A 9 20.73 15.18 16.32
CA GLU A 9 19.42 15.79 16.58
C GLU A 9 18.37 15.48 15.49
N SER A 10 18.80 15.38 14.23
CA SER A 10 17.91 15.04 13.12
C SER A 10 17.51 13.57 13.14
N VAL A 11 18.38 12.70 13.66
CA VAL A 11 18.09 11.27 13.85
C VAL A 11 17.06 11.08 14.97
N GLU A 12 17.19 11.80 16.09
CA GLU A 12 16.20 11.76 17.17
C GLU A 12 14.82 12.23 16.71
N LYS A 13 14.77 13.34 15.97
CA LYS A 13 13.51 13.84 15.37
C LYS A 13 12.89 12.82 14.42
N LEU A 14 13.71 12.13 13.61
CA LEU A 14 13.25 11.07 12.72
C LEU A 14 12.63 9.90 13.49
N LEU A 15 13.29 9.41 14.54
CA LEU A 15 12.80 8.30 15.36
C LEU A 15 11.52 8.69 16.10
N LYS A 16 11.44 9.90 16.64
CA LYS A 16 10.23 10.42 17.29
C LYS A 16 9.05 10.51 16.31
N CYS A 17 9.28 11.04 15.11
CA CYS A 17 8.23 11.11 14.10
C CYS A 17 7.80 9.73 13.59
N PHE A 18 8.70 8.75 13.58
CA PHE A 18 8.37 7.36 13.27
C PHE A 18 7.48 6.73 14.36
N ALA A 19 7.78 6.98 15.64
CA ALA A 19 6.96 6.53 16.76
C ALA A 19 5.56 7.16 16.78
N GLU A 20 5.41 8.39 16.27
CA GLU A 20 4.11 9.06 16.04
C GLU A 20 3.35 8.52 14.81
N ASP A 21 3.78 7.41 14.23
CA ASP A 21 3.24 6.77 13.02
C ASP A 21 3.11 7.68 11.78
N ARG A 22 3.91 8.75 11.70
CA ARG A 22 3.92 9.65 10.52
C ARG A 22 4.54 8.97 9.32
N THR A 23 4.09 9.27 8.10
CA THR A 23 4.64 8.69 6.88
C THR A 23 6.08 9.13 6.63
N ASN A 24 6.89 8.33 5.94
CA ASN A 24 8.28 8.67 5.63
C ASN A 24 8.42 10.01 4.89
N GLN A 25 7.41 10.40 4.10
CA GLN A 25 7.37 11.69 3.40
C GLN A 25 7.14 12.86 4.37
N GLN A 26 6.27 12.69 5.37
CA GLN A 26 6.08 13.69 6.43
C GLN A 26 7.31 13.81 7.32
N ILE A 27 7.97 12.69 7.63
CA ILE A 27 9.23 12.67 8.38
C ILE A 27 10.31 13.43 7.60
N ALA A 28 10.44 13.16 6.30
CA ALA A 28 11.39 13.84 5.41
C ALA A 28 11.18 15.37 5.42
N TYR A 29 9.93 15.82 5.32
CA TYR A 29 9.58 17.24 5.39
C TYR A 29 9.94 17.86 6.74
N LYS A 30 9.60 17.20 7.86
CA LYS A 30 9.88 17.70 9.21
C LYS A 30 11.38 17.75 9.56
N VAL A 31 12.13 16.75 9.10
CA VAL A 31 13.56 16.63 9.38
C VAL A 31 14.40 17.45 8.38
N GLY A 32 13.79 17.87 7.26
CA GLY A 32 14.48 18.62 6.20
C GLY A 32 15.44 17.73 5.39
N CYS A 33 15.11 16.46 5.21
CA CYS A 33 15.95 15.50 4.49
C CYS A 33 15.16 14.76 3.40
N GLY A 34 15.86 14.12 2.47
CA GLY A 34 15.23 13.36 1.40
C GLY A 34 14.55 12.08 1.91
N TYR A 35 13.47 11.66 1.24
CA TYR A 35 12.78 10.40 1.52
C TYR A 35 13.74 9.20 1.57
N ALA A 36 14.67 9.13 0.62
CA ALA A 36 15.67 8.05 0.56
C ALA A 36 16.58 8.04 1.79
N THR A 37 16.90 9.21 2.35
CA THR A 37 17.67 9.34 3.59
C THR A 37 16.87 8.79 4.77
N VAL A 38 15.60 9.18 4.90
CA VAL A 38 14.72 8.66 5.96
C VAL A 38 14.61 7.14 5.88
N ALA A 39 14.32 6.61 4.69
CA ALA A 39 14.20 5.17 4.47
C ALA A 39 15.49 4.42 4.80
N ARG A 40 16.65 4.97 4.44
CA ARG A 40 17.97 4.38 4.75
C ARG A 40 18.21 4.33 6.26
N TYR A 41 17.96 5.44 6.97
CA TYR A 41 18.16 5.50 8.42
C TYR A 41 17.19 4.58 9.15
N LEU A 42 15.89 4.59 8.80
CA LEU A 42 14.92 3.67 9.38
C LEU A 42 15.30 2.20 9.17
N ARG A 43 15.79 1.83 7.97
CA ARG A 43 16.30 0.48 7.70
C ARG A 43 17.53 0.14 8.54
N ALA A 44 18.47 1.08 8.69
CA ALA A 44 19.67 0.87 9.52
C ALA A 44 19.31 0.64 11.00
N PHE A 45 18.22 1.23 11.49
CA PHE A 45 17.66 0.99 12.82
C PHE A 45 16.70 -0.21 12.89
N GLY A 46 16.50 -0.96 11.80
CA GLY A 46 15.55 -2.08 11.75
C GLY A 46 14.07 -1.66 11.71
N LEU A 47 13.77 -0.36 11.67
CA LEU A 47 12.43 0.25 11.68
C LEU A 47 11.84 0.36 10.26
N SER A 48 12.06 -0.67 9.45
CA SER A 48 11.52 -0.73 8.10
C SER A 48 10.02 -0.98 8.14
N ARG A 49 9.22 0.03 7.75
CA ARG A 49 7.87 -0.23 7.20
C ARG A 49 8.06 -0.98 5.90
N SER A 50 8.10 -2.31 5.97
CA SER A 50 8.09 -3.15 4.78
C SER A 50 6.92 -2.67 3.94
N GLY A 51 7.22 -2.29 2.69
CA GLY A 51 6.23 -1.80 1.75
C GLY A 51 5.25 -2.92 1.45
N LYS A 52 4.27 -3.13 2.33
CA LYS A 52 3.02 -3.76 1.96
C LYS A 52 2.48 -2.84 0.87
N GLY A 53 2.59 -3.30 -0.38
CA GLY A 53 2.03 -2.59 -1.52
C GLY A 53 0.60 -2.17 -1.18
N ARG A 54 0.12 -1.06 -1.78
CA ARG A 54 -1.22 -0.54 -1.52
C ARG A 54 -2.21 -1.71 -1.45
N HIS A 55 -2.73 -1.99 -0.26
CA HIS A 55 -3.73 -3.02 -0.08
C HIS A 55 -4.98 -2.49 -0.77
N ARG A 56 -5.25 -2.99 -1.98
CA ARG A 56 -6.49 -2.67 -2.68
C ARG A 56 -7.49 -3.72 -2.24
N GLU A 57 -8.45 -3.31 -1.45
CA GLU A 57 -9.60 -4.14 -1.08
C GLU A 57 -10.62 -4.03 -2.21
N ILE A 58 -11.10 -5.16 -2.70
CA ILE A 58 -12.26 -5.19 -3.58
C ILE A 58 -13.49 -5.13 -2.67
N THR A 59 -14.38 -4.18 -2.94
CA THR A 59 -15.61 -3.97 -2.16
C THR A 59 -16.68 -4.99 -2.58
N ASP A 60 -17.67 -5.22 -1.72
CA ASP A 60 -18.81 -6.09 -2.05
C ASP A 60 -19.53 -5.64 -3.32
N ASP A 61 -19.65 -4.32 -3.54
CA ASP A 61 -20.21 -3.73 -4.76
C ASP A 61 -19.49 -4.23 -6.03
N CYS A 62 -18.17 -4.38 -5.97
CA CYS A 62 -17.39 -4.89 -7.09
C CYS A 62 -17.68 -6.38 -7.36
N LEU A 63 -17.98 -7.17 -6.31
CA LEU A 63 -18.36 -8.58 -6.45
C LEU A 63 -19.77 -8.73 -7.01
N VAL A 64 -20.71 -7.89 -6.56
CA VAL A 64 -22.07 -7.81 -7.12
C VAL A 64 -22.01 -7.45 -8.60
N LEU A 65 -21.27 -6.39 -8.95
CA LEU A 65 -21.08 -5.97 -10.33
C LEU A 65 -20.44 -7.07 -11.19
N ALA A 66 -19.44 -7.79 -10.65
CA ALA A 66 -18.85 -8.93 -11.34
C ALA A 66 -19.90 -10.02 -11.63
N ALA A 67 -20.74 -10.36 -10.64
CA ALA A 67 -21.78 -11.38 -10.78
C ALA A 67 -22.83 -10.97 -11.84
N GLU A 68 -23.28 -9.72 -11.82
CA GLU A 68 -24.23 -9.17 -12.79
C GLU A 68 -23.68 -9.21 -14.23
N MET A 69 -22.44 -8.74 -14.43
CA MET A 69 -21.80 -8.79 -15.75
C MET A 69 -21.64 -10.23 -16.25
N ARG A 70 -21.40 -11.19 -15.35
CA ARG A 70 -21.34 -12.61 -15.69
C ARG A 70 -22.71 -13.18 -16.06
N ALA A 71 -23.79 -12.77 -15.39
CA ALA A 71 -25.16 -13.11 -15.78
C ALA A 71 -25.51 -12.57 -17.17
N GLN A 72 -25.00 -11.39 -17.52
CA GLN A 72 -25.12 -10.78 -18.86
C GLN A 72 -24.20 -11.42 -19.93
N ARG A 73 -23.52 -12.53 -19.62
CA ARG A 73 -22.54 -13.21 -20.49
C ARG A 73 -21.38 -12.32 -20.97
N LYS A 74 -21.05 -11.24 -20.25
CA LYS A 74 -19.88 -10.40 -20.55
C LYS A 74 -18.59 -11.19 -20.42
N LYS A 75 -17.61 -10.84 -21.24
CA LYS A 75 -16.28 -11.44 -21.20
C LYS A 75 -15.55 -10.97 -19.96
N TRP A 76 -14.71 -11.83 -19.40
CA TRP A 76 -13.90 -11.47 -18.23
C TRP A 76 -13.01 -10.25 -18.47
N SER A 77 -12.52 -10.03 -19.69
CA SER A 77 -11.76 -8.82 -20.04
C SER A 77 -12.56 -7.53 -19.85
N GLU A 78 -13.87 -7.54 -20.14
CA GLU A 78 -14.75 -6.38 -19.89
C GLU A 78 -14.98 -6.18 -18.39
N VAL A 79 -15.09 -7.28 -17.64
CA VAL A 79 -15.26 -7.26 -16.17
C VAL A 79 -14.01 -6.68 -15.49
N GLU A 80 -12.82 -7.13 -15.90
CA GLU A 80 -11.54 -6.59 -15.41
C GLU A 80 -11.38 -5.10 -15.73
N ALA A 81 -11.70 -4.70 -16.95
CA ALA A 81 -11.62 -3.29 -17.36
C ALA A 81 -12.58 -2.40 -16.56
N ARG A 82 -13.74 -2.94 -16.17
CA ARG A 82 -14.73 -2.21 -15.38
C ARG A 82 -14.39 -2.13 -13.90
N ILE A 83 -13.92 -3.24 -13.32
CA ILE A 83 -13.69 -3.38 -11.88
C ILE A 83 -12.28 -2.93 -11.48
N GLY A 84 -11.32 -2.98 -12.41
CA GLY A 84 -9.93 -2.57 -12.16
C GLY A 84 -9.11 -3.61 -11.39
N PHE A 85 -9.62 -4.83 -11.25
CA PHE A 85 -8.93 -5.98 -10.67
C PHE A 85 -8.81 -7.10 -11.70
N CYS A 86 -7.74 -7.89 -11.62
CA CYS A 86 -7.56 -9.02 -12.52
C CYS A 86 -8.53 -10.17 -12.17
N ARG A 87 -8.91 -10.96 -13.17
CA ARG A 87 -9.85 -12.08 -13.07
C ARG A 87 -9.49 -13.05 -11.96
N PRO A 88 -8.23 -13.51 -11.78
CA PRO A 88 -7.90 -14.42 -10.69
C PRO A 88 -8.25 -13.86 -9.30
N THR A 89 -8.07 -12.56 -9.11
CA THR A 89 -8.44 -11.87 -7.86
C THR A 89 -9.94 -11.87 -7.68
N ILE A 90 -10.69 -11.43 -8.69
CA ILE A 90 -12.16 -11.38 -8.64
C ILE A 90 -12.74 -12.78 -8.38
N GLN A 91 -12.26 -13.80 -9.09
CA GLN A 91 -12.73 -15.18 -8.94
C GLN A 91 -12.43 -15.76 -7.56
N ARG A 92 -11.22 -15.51 -7.02
CA ARG A 92 -10.86 -15.93 -5.67
C ARG A 92 -11.81 -15.32 -4.64
N TRP A 93 -12.07 -14.02 -4.72
CA TRP A 93 -12.91 -13.31 -3.75
C TRP A 93 -14.39 -13.67 -3.89
N MET A 94 -14.90 -13.89 -5.10
CA MET A 94 -16.25 -14.43 -5.31
C MET A 94 -16.41 -15.81 -4.65
N LYS A 95 -15.35 -16.64 -4.61
CA LYS A 95 -15.38 -17.94 -3.94
C LYS A 95 -15.38 -17.78 -2.41
N GLU A 96 -14.49 -16.95 -1.89
CA GLU A 96 -14.38 -16.66 -0.44
C GLU A 96 -15.70 -16.08 0.11
N SER A 97 -16.33 -15.16 -0.63
CA SER A 97 -17.60 -14.53 -0.25
C SER A 97 -18.79 -15.50 -0.28
N ARG A 98 -18.81 -16.46 -1.23
CA ARG A 98 -19.84 -17.52 -1.29
C ARG A 98 -19.68 -18.60 -0.22
N THR A 99 -18.51 -18.70 0.40
CA THR A 99 -18.25 -19.67 1.49
C THR A 99 -18.64 -19.10 2.85
N THR A 100 -18.85 -17.78 2.94
CA THR A 100 -19.17 -17.06 4.17
C THR A 100 -20.69 -16.78 4.31
N ALA A 101 -21.50 -17.28 3.38
CA ALA A 101 -22.97 -17.21 3.38
C ALA A 101 -23.57 -18.60 3.56
#